data_AF-A0A1I2ZMA7-F1
#
_entry.id   AF-A0A1I2ZMA7-F1
#
_cell.length_a   1.000
_cell.length_b   1.000
_cell.length_c   1.000
_cell.angle_alpha   90.00
_cell.angle_beta   90.00
_cell.angle_gamma   90.00
#
_symmetry.space_group_name_H-M   'P 1'
#
loop_
_entity.id
_entity.type
_entity.pdbx_description
1 polymer ?
#
loop_
_entity_poly.entity_id
_entity_poly.type
_entity_poly.pdbx_seq_one_letter_code
_entity_poly.pdbx_strand_id
1 'polypeptide(L)' 'MFQAAKIDLLYKLIDSMTIIRGYTQLAKEAEHMKWSRNYLDIIMREIDHASSLLKEVETIVDNERQIIKKDKKPLAVSN' A
#
# COMPACT_ATOMS: atom_id res chain seq x y z
N MET A 1 -17.55 6.71 7.42
CA MET A 1 -16.43 7.54 6.90
C MET A 1 -15.10 6.77 6.88
N PHE A 2 -14.67 6.16 8.00
CA PHE A 2 -13.40 5.40 8.08
C PHE A 2 -13.28 4.17 7.16
N GLN A 3 -14.38 3.46 6.87
CA GLN A 3 -14.35 2.31 5.98
C GLN A 3 -14.10 2.69 4.51
N ALA A 4 -14.61 3.85 4.08
CA ALA A 4 -14.39 4.35 2.72
C ALA A 4 -12.91 4.70 2.49
N ALA A 5 -12.23 5.29 3.48
CA ALA A 5 -10.80 5.61 3.39
C ALA A 5 -9.91 4.36 3.30
N LYS A 6 -10.28 3.27 3.99
CA LYS A 6 -9.55 1.99 3.90
C LYS A 6 -9.72 1.32 2.55
N ILE A 7 -10.95 1.33 2.03
CA ILE A 7 -11.25 0.78 0.70
C ILE A 7 -10.51 1.59 -0.38
N ASP A 8 -10.47 2.92 -0.26
CA ASP A 8 -9.71 3.81 -1.14
C ASP A 8 -8.20 3.48 -1.12
N LEU A 9 -7.62 3.24 0.06
CA LEU A 9 -6.22 2.84 0.20
C LEU A 9 -5.92 1.50 -0.48
N LEU A 10 -6.83 0.53 -0.38
CA LEU A 10 -6.70 -0.75 -1.07
C LEU A 10 -6.77 -0.59 -2.60
N TYR A 11 -7.66 0.26 -3.10
CA TYR A 11 -7.74 0.55 -4.53
C TYR A 11 -6.46 1.23 -5.04
N LYS A 12 -5.93 2.22 -4.31
CA LYS A 12 -4.65 2.84 -4.65
C LYS A 12 -3.51 1.83 -4.73
N LEU A 13 -3.43 0.89 -3.79
CA LEU A 13 -2.45 -0.19 -3.83
C LEU A 13 -2.62 -1.09 -5.07
N ILE A 14 -3.85 -1.47 -5.40
CA ILE A 14 -4.15 -2.28 -6.60
C ILE A 14 -3.74 -1.54 -7.87
N ASP A 15 -4.03 -0.25 -7.96
CA ASP A 15 -3.67 0.59 -9.09
C ASP A 15 -2.15 0.68 -9.24
N SER A 16 -1.42 0.97 -8.15
CA SER A 16 0.06 0.98 -8.16
C SER A 16 0.63 -0.36 -8.61
N MET A 17 0.13 -1.48 -8.10
CA MET A 17 0.58 -2.81 -8.50
C MET A 17 0.27 -3.11 -9.97
N THR A 18 -0.85 -2.63 -10.49
CA THR A 18 -1.23 -2.76 -11.90
C THR A 18 -0.28 -1.98 -12.80
N ILE A 19 0.07 -0.74 -12.41
CA ILE A 19 1.06 0.09 -13.11
C ILE A 19 2.43 -0.60 -13.12
N ILE A 20 2.92 -1.07 -11.97
CA ILE A 20 4.19 -1.80 -11.85
C ILE A 20 4.22 -2.98 -12.82
N ARG A 21 3.16 -3.79 -12.83
CA ARG A 21 3.04 -4.95 -13.72
C ARG A 21 3.08 -4.53 -15.19
N GLY A 22 2.28 -3.55 -15.58
CA GLY A 22 2.21 -3.07 -16.97
C GLY A 22 3.55 -2.55 -17.47
N TYR A 23 4.21 -1.68 -16.69
CA TYR A 23 5.51 -1.15 -17.07
C TYR A 23 6.62 -2.20 -17.05
N THR A 24 6.54 -3.23 -16.18
CA THR A 24 7.48 -4.36 -16.20
C THR A 24 7.37 -5.15 -17.51
N GLN A 25 6.16 -5.37 -18.01
CA GLN A 25 5.94 -6.03 -19.31
C GLN A 25 6.52 -5.18 -20.46
N LEU A 26 6.23 -3.88 -20.46
CA LEU A 26 6.79 -2.95 -21.46
C LEU A 26 8.32 -2.87 -21.39
N ALA A 27 8.91 -2.86 -20.20
CA ALA A 27 10.36 -2.85 -20.00
C ALA A 27 11.03 -4.12 -20.53
N LYS A 28 10.37 -5.28 -20.38
CA LYS A 28 10.83 -6.57 -20.86
C LYS A 28 10.80 -6.66 -22.39
N GLU A 29 9.79 -6.06 -23.02
CA GLU A 29 9.59 -6.09 -24.48
C GLU A 29 10.28 -4.94 -25.21
N ALA A 30 10.80 -3.95 -24.48
CA ALA A 30 11.45 -2.79 -25.06
C ALA A 30 12.77 -3.15 -25.76
N GLU A 31 12.80 -3.05 -27.09
CA GLU A 31 14.01 -3.21 -27.89
C GLU A 31 14.99 -2.03 -27.73
N HIS A 32 14.46 -0.82 -27.46
CA HIS A 32 15.26 0.38 -27.32
C HIS A 32 15.63 0.66 -25.86
N MET A 33 16.93 0.70 -25.54
CA MET A 33 17.44 0.87 -24.17
C MET A 33 16.88 2.11 -23.46
N LYS A 34 16.70 3.24 -24.16
CA LYS A 34 16.12 4.46 -23.57
C LYS A 34 14.69 4.25 -23.07
N TRP A 35 13.87 3.48 -23.78
CA TRP A 35 12.51 3.20 -23.36
C TRP A 35 12.47 2.21 -22.21
N SER A 36 13.30 1.16 -22.27
CA SER A 36 13.47 0.23 -21.15
C SER A 36 13.86 0.98 -19.87
N ARG A 37 14.85 1.88 -19.92
CA ARG A 37 15.22 2.74 -18.78
C ARG A 37 14.06 3.59 -18.29
N ASN A 38 13.35 4.28 -19.18
CA ASN A 38 12.19 5.10 -18.78
C ASN A 38 11.11 4.28 -18.07
N TYR A 39 10.83 3.06 -18.55
CA TYR A 39 9.87 2.16 -17.91
C TYR A 39 10.37 1.69 -16.55
N LEU A 40 11.65 1.34 -16.41
CA LEU A 40 12.25 1.01 -15.12
C LEU A 40 12.17 2.17 -14.12
N ASP A 41 12.40 3.42 -14.57
CA ASP A 41 12.26 4.61 -13.72
C ASP A 41 10.82 4.84 -13.24
N ILE A 42 9.82 4.46 -14.03
CA ILE A 42 8.41 4.50 -13.62
C ILE A 42 8.13 3.38 -12.62
N ILE A 43 8.61 2.16 -12.87
CA ILE A 43 8.46 1.01 -11.96
C ILE A 43 9.04 1.33 -10.58
N MET A 44 10.25 1.90 -10.51
CA MET A 44 10.89 2.25 -9.23
C MET A 44 10.06 3.26 -8.45
N ARG A 45 9.59 4.33 -9.12
CA ARG A 45 8.73 5.34 -8.48
C ARG A 45 7.43 4.75 -7.95
N GLU A 46 6.83 3.83 -8.70
CA GLU A 46 5.58 3.22 -8.29
C GLU A 46 5.78 2.19 -7.16
N ILE A 47 6.93 1.51 -7.09
CA ILE A 47 7.32 0.67 -5.94
C ILE A 47 7.46 1.52 -4.68
N ASP A 48 8.10 2.68 -4.77
CA ASP A 48 8.23 3.61 -3.63
C ASP A 48 6.86 4.11 -3.16
N HIS A 49 5.99 4.46 -4.11
CA HIS A 49 4.61 4.87 -3.82
C HIS A 49 3.81 3.74 -3.15
N ALA A 50 3.80 2.53 -3.73
CA ALA A 50 3.13 1.37 -3.14
C ALA A 50 3.66 1.04 -1.74
N SER A 51 4.97 1.18 -1.53
CA SER A 51 5.60 0.98 -0.21
C SER A 51 5.11 2.00 0.82
N SER A 52 4.88 3.25 0.40
CA SER A 52 4.28 4.28 1.28
C SER A 52 2.85 3.91 1.67
N LEU A 53 2.02 3.50 0.70
CA LEU A 53 0.64 3.08 0.94
C LEU A 53 0.57 1.86 1.86
N LEU A 54 1.50 0.90 1.74
CA LEU A 54 1.59 -0.24 2.65
C LEU A 54 1.89 0.17 4.10
N LYS A 55 2.77 1.15 4.32
CA LYS A 55 3.03 1.68 5.67
C LYS A 55 1.79 2.33 6.29
N GLU A 56 0.96 2.98 5.47
CA GLU A 56 -0.32 3.52 5.92
C GLU A 56 -1.28 2.39 6.32
N VAL A 57 -1.35 1.31 5.55
CA VAL A 57 -2.13 0.11 5.89
C VAL A 57 -1.65 -0.48 7.22
N GLU A 58 -0.35 -0.67 7.40
CA GLU A 58 0.24 -1.19 8.64
C GLU A 58 -0.15 -0.34 9.85
N THR A 59 -0.05 0.99 9.71
CA THR A 59 -0.45 1.94 10.76
C THR A 59 -1.93 1.80 11.13
N ILE A 60 -2.82 1.65 10.13
CA ILE A 60 -4.24 1.45 10.36
C ILE A 60 -4.48 0.14 11.12
N VAL A 61 -3.88 -0.96 10.66
CA VAL A 61 -4.02 -2.30 11.28
C VAL A 61 -3.52 -2.30 12.73
N ASP A 62 -2.40 -1.64 13.00
CA ASP A 62 -1.83 -1.53 14.34
C ASP A 62 -2.73 -0.71 15.27
N ASN A 63 -3.29 0.40 14.78
CA ASN A 63 -4.23 1.22 15.53
C ASN A 63 -5.51 0.42 15.88
N GLU A 64 -6.06 -0.33 14.93
CA GLU A 64 -7.22 -1.20 15.18
C GLU A 64 -6.92 -2.28 16.23
N ARG A 65 -5.75 -2.92 16.15
CA ARG A 65 -5.30 -3.90 17.14
C ARG A 65 -5.19 -3.29 18.54
N GLN A 66 -4.71 -2.06 18.66
CA GLN A 66 -4.61 -1.38 19.95
C GLN A 66 -5.98 -1.02 20.55
N ILE A 67 -6.94 -0.58 19.71
CA ILE A 67 -8.31 -0.30 20.15
C ILE A 67 -8.94 -1.58 20.72
N ILE A 68 -8.87 -2.69 19.99
CA ILE A 68 -9.40 -3.99 20.42
C ILE A 68 -8.76 -4.45 21.74
N LYS A 69 -7.45 -4.21 21.94
CA LYS A 69 -6.76 -4.55 23.20
C LYS A 69 -7.22 -3.68 24.37
N LYS A 70 -7.51 -2.40 24.15
CA LYS A 70 -8.01 -1.49 25.20
C LYS A 70 -9.43 -1.86 25.63
N ASP A 71 -10.31 -2.16 24.68
CA ASP A 71 -11.71 -2.53 24.96
C ASP A 71 -11.85 -3.88 25.68
N LYS A 72 -10.83 -4.75 25.56
CA LYS A 72 -10.78 -6.05 26.27
C LYS A 72 -10.20 -5.98 27.68
N LYS A 73 -9.72 -4.83 28.16
CA LYS A 73 -9.31 -4.68 29.57
C LYS A 73 -10.59 -4.46 30.39
N PRO A 74 -11.04 -5.43 31.21
CA PRO A 74 -12.18 -5.20 32.07
C PRO A 74 -11.81 -4.07 33.03
N LEU A 75 -12.75 -3.17 33.32
CA LEU A 75 -12.69 -2.32 34.50
C LEU A 75 -12.47 -3.26 35.69
N ALA A 76 -11.22 -3.35 36.16
CA ALA A 76 -10.91 -4.08 37.37
C ALA A 76 -11.70 -3.39 38.48
N VAL A 77 -12.76 -4.08 38.91
CA VAL A 77 -13.66 -3.69 39.98
C VAL A 77 -12.81 -3.24 41.15
N SER A 78 -12.88 -1.95 41.43
CA SER A 78 -12.27 -1.35 42.62
C SER A 78 -13.20 -1.69 43.78
N ASN A 79 -12.82 -2.67 44.60
CA ASN A 79 -13.39 -2.90 45.93
C ASN A 79 -12.38 -2.44 46.97
#